data_AF-A0A7D9L2R2-F1
#
_entry.id   AF-A0A7D9L2R2-F1
#
_cell.length_a   1.000
_cell.length_b   1.000
_cell.length_c   1.000
_cell.angle_alpha   90.00
_cell.angle_beta   90.00
_cell.angle_gamma   90.00
#
_symmetry.space_group_name_H-M   'P 1'
#
loop_
_entity.id
_entity.type
_entity.pdbx_description
1 polymer ?
#
loop_
_entity_poly.entity_id
_entity_poly.type
_entity_poly.pdbx_seq_one_letter_code
_entity_poly.pdbx_strand_id
1 'polypeptide(L)'
;MNGMFDSIELKEILKHLAMTKDDFLHMCIIAGCNYLPNIKCVGINKARKIVLQEADVMKALLTLKYVPEGYASSSRQAKAVFLHQTVTDVTTFTTIPLAEWDVGEKTESLQKLCGNLLSKEYSLNLAIGNINPEQMDAVLNTFQLSTQNESNGDVNVTVAPNSEPNLSTQNNDCNSPEMQVTITSMGEAWFSWMVPSFPVLSISLRKIKFRCNGEDYNGVVSKDANVKPGQYTCTSHCKINIDNEEYTVLWVVLSFLVCCSLEQDADHSQEETDTDFEGPHTLPFKVMGTCYCSSRQDILEKGYLNLNDYNRHVYAKLEEEPENITDNEAIAVYISVDDCGDEFQKVGYIAKELTQYLKPIFKKNGCFSVQHSLLHNIL
;
A
#
# COMPACT_ATOMS: atom_id res chain seq x y z
N MET A 1 -9.26 11.79 -16.16
CA MET A 1 -8.07 11.58 -15.32
C MET A 1 -6.85 11.60 -16.22
N ASN A 2 -6.01 12.63 -16.14
CA ASN A 2 -4.68 12.63 -16.78
C ASN A 2 -3.66 12.53 -15.66
N GLY A 3 -3.38 11.31 -15.20
CA GLY A 3 -2.42 11.06 -14.12
C GLY A 3 -1.00 11.24 -14.62
N MET A 4 -0.34 12.33 -14.23
CA MET A 4 1.11 12.42 -14.32
C MET A 4 1.71 11.61 -13.18
N PHE A 5 2.41 10.54 -13.52
CA PHE A 5 3.24 9.76 -12.60
C PHE A 5 4.70 10.01 -12.95
N ASP A 6 5.53 10.19 -11.92
CA ASP A 6 6.98 10.21 -12.10
C ASP A 6 7.45 8.76 -12.26
N SER A 7 7.60 8.34 -13.50
CA SER A 7 8.21 7.06 -13.85
C SER A 7 9.72 7.19 -13.77
N ILE A 8 10.35 6.34 -12.97
CA ILE A 8 11.81 6.29 -12.88
C ILE A 8 12.29 5.00 -13.57
N GLU A 9 12.87 5.16 -14.75
CA GLU A 9 13.50 4.05 -15.45
C GLU A 9 14.93 3.84 -14.97
N LEU A 10 15.18 2.71 -14.28
CA LEU A 10 16.50 2.36 -13.79
C LEU A 10 17.57 2.37 -14.91
N LYS A 11 17.22 1.93 -16.12
CA LYS A 11 18.14 1.92 -17.27
C LYS A 11 18.64 3.33 -17.61
N GLU A 12 17.73 4.31 -17.60
CA GLU A 12 18.09 5.70 -17.85
C GLU A 12 18.93 6.28 -16.70
N ILE A 13 18.61 5.95 -15.43
CA ILE A 13 19.46 6.34 -14.30
C ILE A 13 20.90 5.83 -14.46
N LEU A 14 21.06 4.53 -14.72
CA LEU A 14 22.39 3.91 -14.83
C LEU A 14 23.21 4.54 -15.95
N LYS A 15 22.55 4.84 -17.09
CA LYS A 15 23.15 5.54 -18.22
C LYS A 15 23.58 6.97 -17.86
N HIS A 16 22.72 7.76 -17.22
CA HIS A 16 23.04 9.14 -16.83
C HIS A 16 24.13 9.22 -15.76
N LEU A 17 24.19 8.23 -14.85
CA LEU A 17 25.21 8.16 -13.82
C LEU A 17 26.55 7.58 -14.32
N ALA A 18 26.55 6.97 -15.50
CA ALA A 18 27.65 6.21 -16.08
C ALA A 18 28.13 5.06 -15.16
N MET A 19 27.18 4.25 -14.69
CA MET A 19 27.41 3.19 -13.70
C MET A 19 26.71 1.89 -14.12
N THR A 20 27.29 0.74 -13.76
CA THR A 20 26.59 -0.53 -13.86
C THR A 20 25.56 -0.68 -12.74
N LYS A 21 24.66 -1.68 -12.84
CA LYS A 21 23.73 -2.01 -11.74
C LYS A 21 24.49 -2.33 -10.44
N ASP A 22 25.63 -3.00 -10.55
CA ASP A 22 26.46 -3.38 -9.41
C ASP A 22 27.12 -2.17 -8.75
N ASP A 23 27.65 -1.26 -9.56
CA ASP A 23 28.20 0.03 -9.09
C ASP A 23 27.13 0.85 -8.36
N PHE A 24 25.96 0.97 -8.97
CA PHE A 24 24.84 1.71 -8.39
C PHE A 24 24.40 1.11 -7.05
N LEU A 25 24.36 -0.23 -6.96
CA LEU A 25 24.02 -0.92 -5.73
C LEU A 25 25.07 -0.68 -4.64
N HIS A 26 26.37 -0.78 -4.95
CA HIS A 26 27.43 -0.44 -4.01
C HIS A 26 27.33 1.01 -3.54
N MET A 27 27.07 1.95 -4.45
CA MET A 27 26.90 3.36 -4.13
C MET A 27 25.77 3.57 -3.12
N CYS A 28 24.60 2.96 -3.34
CA CYS A 28 23.45 3.08 -2.44
C CYS A 28 23.72 2.47 -1.06
N ILE A 29 24.37 1.30 -1.01
CA ILE A 29 24.68 0.63 0.26
C ILE A 29 25.65 1.47 1.11
N ILE A 30 26.74 1.97 0.52
CA ILE A 30 27.79 2.67 1.26
C ILE A 30 27.40 4.11 1.61
N ALA A 31 26.47 4.70 0.85
CA ALA A 31 25.82 5.97 1.18
C ALA A 31 24.84 5.86 2.35
N GLY A 32 24.49 4.64 2.75
CA GLY A 32 23.58 4.31 3.86
C GLY A 32 22.24 3.80 3.36
N CYS A 33 21.80 2.66 3.91
CA CYS A 33 20.49 2.08 3.66
C CYS A 33 19.91 1.47 4.95
N ASN A 34 18.69 0.93 4.88
CA ASN A 34 18.04 0.28 6.03
C ASN A 34 18.81 -0.95 6.55
N TYR A 35 19.66 -1.57 5.71
CA TYR A 35 20.43 -2.76 6.07
C TYR A 35 21.85 -2.46 6.57
N LEU A 36 22.38 -1.27 6.27
CA LEU A 36 23.73 -0.87 6.64
C LEU A 36 23.82 0.66 6.77
N PRO A 37 24.11 1.19 7.97
CA PRO A 37 24.37 2.63 8.12
C PRO A 37 25.58 3.04 7.29
N ASN A 38 25.61 4.31 6.89
CA ASN A 38 26.75 4.84 6.16
C ASN A 38 28.00 4.97 7.04
N ILE A 39 29.17 4.95 6.40
CA ILE A 39 30.41 5.34 7.07
C ILE A 39 30.37 6.85 7.35
N LYS A 40 30.87 7.27 8.52
CA LYS A 40 30.92 8.68 8.90
C LYS A 40 31.59 9.52 7.79
N CYS A 41 30.92 10.61 7.40
CA CYS A 41 31.33 11.50 6.30
C CYS A 41 31.35 10.83 4.91
N VAL A 42 30.60 9.75 4.70
CA VAL A 42 30.32 9.15 3.39
C VAL A 42 28.83 9.27 3.11
N GLY A 43 28.45 10.25 2.30
CA GLY A 43 27.11 10.37 1.72
C GLY A 43 27.12 10.04 0.23
N ILE A 44 25.97 10.20 -0.43
CA ILE A 44 25.75 9.78 -1.84
C ILE A 44 26.81 10.28 -2.83
N ASN A 45 27.23 11.55 -2.72
CA ASN A 45 28.23 12.12 -3.63
C ASN A 45 29.62 11.51 -3.46
N LYS A 46 30.00 11.22 -2.20
CA LYS A 46 31.30 10.61 -1.90
C LYS A 46 31.28 9.12 -2.22
N ALA A 47 30.18 8.43 -1.94
CA ALA A 47 29.94 7.06 -2.34
C ALA A 47 30.08 6.88 -3.86
N ARG A 48 29.41 7.74 -4.64
CA ARG A 48 29.52 7.75 -6.11
C ARG A 48 30.96 7.90 -6.58
N LYS A 49 31.71 8.85 -5.99
CA LYS A 49 33.11 9.08 -6.35
C LYS A 49 33.97 7.84 -6.08
N ILE A 50 33.79 7.20 -4.92
CA ILE A 50 34.55 6.00 -4.56
C ILE A 50 34.26 4.86 -5.55
N VAL A 51 32.99 4.59 -5.83
CA VAL A 51 32.60 3.50 -6.74
C VAL A 51 33.13 3.70 -8.15
N LEU A 52 33.10 4.94 -8.67
CA LEU A 52 33.58 5.24 -10.02
C LEU A 52 35.11 5.26 -10.17
N GLN A 53 35.85 5.45 -9.07
CA GLN A 53 37.31 5.64 -9.13
C GLN A 53 38.10 4.40 -8.71
N GLU A 54 37.48 3.50 -7.95
CA GLU A 54 38.17 2.40 -7.29
C GLU A 54 37.72 1.06 -7.86
N ALA A 55 38.67 0.25 -8.34
CA ALA A 55 38.38 -1.09 -8.82
C ALA A 55 37.90 -2.04 -7.71
N ASP A 56 38.32 -1.77 -6.46
CA ASP A 56 37.89 -2.50 -5.27
C ASP A 56 37.34 -1.51 -4.25
N VAL A 57 36.02 -1.28 -4.32
CA VAL A 57 35.27 -0.38 -3.45
C VAL A 57 35.53 -0.72 -1.98
N MET A 58 35.54 -2.00 -1.62
CA MET A 58 35.68 -2.43 -0.23
C MET A 58 37.06 -2.12 0.32
N LYS A 59 38.11 -2.36 -0.48
CA LYS A 59 39.47 -1.97 -0.12
C LYS A 59 39.60 -0.46 0.03
N ALA A 60 39.00 0.33 -0.87
CA ALA A 60 39.02 1.78 -0.77
C ALA A 60 38.32 2.28 0.49
N LEU A 61 37.18 1.70 0.86
CA LEU A 61 36.46 2.07 2.08
C LEU A 61 37.29 1.82 3.33
N LEU A 62 38.01 0.68 3.42
CA LEU A 62 38.85 0.33 4.56
C LEU A 62 40.01 1.32 4.83
N THR A 63 40.36 2.19 3.86
CA THR A 63 41.35 3.26 4.06
C THR A 63 40.80 4.47 4.81
N LEU A 64 39.47 4.55 5.01
CA LEU A 64 38.84 5.68 5.68
C LEU A 64 39.04 5.61 7.21
N LYS A 65 39.11 6.78 7.84
CA LYS A 65 39.49 6.93 9.26
C LYS A 65 38.47 6.38 10.27
N TYR A 66 37.21 6.16 9.86
CA TYR A 66 36.09 5.84 10.75
C TYR A 66 35.23 4.68 10.25
N VAL A 67 35.85 3.66 9.66
CA VAL A 67 35.14 2.48 9.19
C VAL A 67 34.82 1.58 10.39
N PRO A 68 33.56 1.23 10.63
CA PRO A 68 33.21 0.25 11.66
C PRO A 68 33.89 -1.10 11.41
N GLU A 69 34.23 -1.81 12.48
CA GLU A 69 34.72 -3.18 12.37
C GLU A 69 33.68 -4.07 11.68
N GLY A 70 34.12 -4.94 10.78
CA GLY A 70 33.22 -5.85 10.05
C GLY A 70 32.37 -5.19 8.97
N TYR A 71 32.53 -3.88 8.69
CA TYR A 71 31.73 -3.16 7.68
C TYR A 71 31.72 -3.87 6.32
N ALA A 72 32.84 -4.48 5.93
CA ALA A 72 32.92 -5.19 4.67
C ALA A 72 32.03 -6.44 4.61
N SER A 73 31.92 -7.16 5.73
CA SER A 73 31.02 -8.30 5.88
C SER A 73 29.56 -7.83 5.86
N SER A 74 29.24 -6.78 6.60
CA SER A 74 27.89 -6.19 6.63
C SER A 74 27.46 -5.62 5.28
N SER A 75 28.40 -5.04 4.51
CA SER A 75 28.14 -4.58 3.15
C SER A 75 27.82 -5.74 2.21
N ARG A 76 28.51 -6.88 2.34
CA ARG A 76 28.20 -8.10 1.59
C ARG A 76 26.80 -8.63 1.95
N GLN A 77 26.46 -8.62 3.23
CA GLN A 77 25.13 -9.01 3.72
C GLN A 77 24.02 -8.10 3.18
N ALA A 78 24.20 -6.77 3.25
CA ALA A 78 23.25 -5.82 2.69
C ALA A 78 23.06 -6.02 1.18
N LYS A 79 24.16 -6.24 0.44
CA LYS A 79 24.12 -6.55 -0.99
C LYS A 79 23.33 -7.83 -1.28
N ALA A 80 23.58 -8.89 -0.50
CA ALA A 80 22.86 -10.15 -0.62
C ALA A 80 21.35 -9.97 -0.40
N VAL A 81 20.92 -9.10 0.52
CA VAL A 81 19.48 -8.80 0.71
C VAL A 81 18.90 -8.13 -0.54
N PHE A 82 19.57 -7.12 -1.11
CA PHE A 82 19.08 -6.47 -2.34
C PHE A 82 18.98 -7.39 -3.56
N LEU A 83 19.86 -8.40 -3.64
CA LEU A 83 19.89 -9.33 -4.77
C LEU A 83 18.98 -10.54 -4.56
N HIS A 84 18.93 -11.09 -3.34
CA HIS A 84 18.37 -12.41 -3.08
C HIS A 84 17.24 -12.40 -2.05
N GLN A 85 16.66 -11.23 -1.75
CA GLN A 85 15.46 -11.14 -0.92
C GLN A 85 14.45 -12.19 -1.37
N THR A 86 13.93 -12.95 -0.41
CA THR A 86 12.98 -14.02 -0.70
C THR A 86 11.65 -13.40 -1.08
N VAL A 87 11.16 -13.74 -2.26
CA VAL A 87 9.90 -13.27 -2.83
C VAL A 87 9.00 -14.45 -3.18
N THR A 88 7.68 -14.23 -3.17
CA THR A 88 6.73 -15.23 -3.68
C THR A 88 6.61 -15.10 -5.19
N ASP A 89 6.92 -16.17 -5.90
CA ASP A 89 6.60 -16.28 -7.32
C ASP A 89 5.08 -16.48 -7.46
N VAL A 90 4.40 -15.52 -8.09
CA VAL A 90 2.95 -15.55 -8.30
C VAL A 90 2.48 -16.61 -9.30
N THR A 91 3.40 -17.24 -10.03
CA THR A 91 3.10 -18.30 -10.98
C THR A 91 3.13 -19.66 -10.30
N THR A 92 4.20 -19.94 -9.55
CA THR A 92 4.41 -21.24 -8.88
C THR A 92 3.90 -21.26 -7.43
N PHE A 93 3.63 -20.08 -6.86
CA PHE A 93 3.30 -19.84 -5.46
C PHE A 93 4.35 -20.32 -4.47
N THR A 94 5.59 -20.47 -4.93
CA THR A 94 6.73 -20.85 -4.10
C THR A 94 7.59 -19.63 -3.77
N THR A 95 8.35 -19.71 -2.69
CA THR A 95 9.34 -18.69 -2.36
C THR A 95 10.63 -18.92 -3.12
N ILE A 96 11.06 -17.93 -3.89
CA ILE A 96 12.30 -17.91 -4.67
C ILE A 96 13.12 -16.66 -4.30
N PRO A 97 14.45 -16.65 -4.50
CA PRO A 97 15.21 -15.42 -4.35
C PRO A 97 14.91 -14.45 -5.51
N LEU A 98 14.96 -13.14 -5.25
CA LEU A 98 14.72 -12.11 -6.27
C LEU A 98 15.66 -12.21 -7.48
N ALA A 99 16.92 -12.61 -7.25
CA ALA A 99 17.88 -13.02 -8.26
C ALA A 99 18.52 -14.35 -7.84
N GLU A 100 18.87 -15.17 -8.81
CA GLU A 100 19.55 -16.45 -8.56
C GLU A 100 20.90 -16.21 -7.85
N TRP A 101 21.26 -17.16 -6.99
CA TRP A 101 22.54 -17.13 -6.30
C TRP A 101 23.65 -17.56 -7.25
N ASP A 102 24.79 -16.89 -7.17
CA ASP A 102 25.99 -17.38 -7.84
C ASP A 102 26.49 -18.67 -7.18
N VAL A 103 27.20 -19.49 -7.96
CA VAL A 103 27.73 -20.78 -7.51
C VAL A 103 28.64 -20.59 -6.30
N GLY A 104 28.23 -21.16 -5.16
CA GLY A 104 29.00 -21.14 -3.91
C GLY A 104 28.79 -19.90 -3.03
N GLU A 105 27.95 -18.95 -3.43
CA GLU A 105 27.64 -17.76 -2.62
C GLU A 105 26.60 -18.04 -1.52
N LYS A 106 25.64 -18.92 -1.82
CA LYS A 106 24.55 -19.25 -0.91
C LYS A 106 25.06 -19.99 0.34
N THR A 107 24.85 -19.36 1.50
CA THR A 107 25.03 -19.97 2.82
C THR A 107 23.71 -19.96 3.58
N GLU A 108 23.57 -20.83 4.59
CA GLU A 108 22.35 -20.88 5.40
C GLU A 108 22.09 -19.56 6.14
N SER A 109 23.15 -18.92 6.65
CA SER A 109 23.05 -17.63 7.34
C SER A 109 22.63 -16.50 6.42
N LEU A 110 23.15 -16.45 5.18
CA LEU A 110 22.73 -15.47 4.18
C LEU A 110 21.30 -15.73 3.70
N GLN A 111 20.91 -16.99 3.48
CA GLN A 111 19.53 -17.31 3.13
C GLN A 111 18.58 -16.81 4.22
N LYS A 112 18.85 -17.10 5.49
CA LYS A 112 18.02 -16.65 6.61
C LYS A 112 17.93 -15.12 6.70
N LEU A 113 19.02 -14.42 6.41
CA LEU A 113 19.05 -12.96 6.35
C LEU A 113 18.17 -12.41 5.22
N CYS A 114 18.21 -13.04 4.04
CA CYS A 114 17.41 -12.63 2.88
C CYS A 114 15.92 -13.05 2.98
N GLY A 115 15.57 -13.90 3.93
CA GLY A 115 14.21 -14.38 4.17
C GLY A 115 14.12 -15.90 4.19
N ASN A 116 13.20 -16.42 4.99
CA ASN A 116 12.98 -17.86 5.08
C ASN A 116 12.28 -18.37 3.82
N LEU A 117 12.66 -19.57 3.38
CA LEU A 117 11.87 -20.30 2.40
C LEU A 117 10.60 -20.81 3.09
N LEU A 118 9.45 -20.53 2.48
CA LEU A 118 8.15 -20.88 3.02
C LEU A 118 7.58 -22.06 2.22
N SER A 119 6.70 -22.85 2.85
CA SER A 119 5.95 -23.85 2.11
C SER A 119 5.07 -23.16 1.06
N LYS A 120 4.76 -23.86 -0.04
CA LYS A 120 3.88 -23.33 -1.10
C LYS A 120 2.56 -22.82 -0.53
N GLU A 121 1.92 -23.61 0.34
CA GLU A 121 0.66 -23.26 0.98
C GLU A 121 0.77 -22.00 1.86
N TYR A 122 1.82 -21.89 2.67
CA TYR A 122 2.00 -20.74 3.55
C TYR A 122 2.37 -19.48 2.76
N SER A 123 3.29 -19.60 1.80
CA SER A 123 3.68 -18.52 0.87
C SER A 123 2.46 -17.96 0.14
N LEU A 124 1.58 -18.85 -0.33
CA LEU A 124 0.37 -18.48 -1.03
C LEU A 124 -0.60 -17.70 -0.15
N ASN A 125 -0.93 -18.26 1.02
CA ASN A 125 -1.86 -17.63 1.95
C ASN A 125 -1.30 -16.30 2.49
N LEU A 126 0.02 -16.17 2.62
CA LEU A 126 0.67 -14.91 2.97
C LEU A 126 0.54 -13.88 1.83
N ALA A 127 0.83 -14.28 0.59
CA ALA A 127 0.79 -13.39 -0.57
C ALA A 127 -0.62 -12.85 -0.87
N ILE A 128 -1.66 -13.65 -0.62
CA ILE A 128 -3.06 -13.24 -0.79
C ILE A 128 -3.67 -12.57 0.45
N GLY A 129 -2.92 -12.43 1.55
CA GLY A 129 -3.39 -11.74 2.75
C GLY A 129 -4.27 -12.56 3.69
N ASN A 130 -4.27 -13.90 3.57
CA ASN A 130 -4.94 -14.80 4.51
C ASN A 130 -4.12 -15.08 5.79
N ILE A 131 -2.86 -14.64 5.86
CA ILE A 131 -2.00 -14.81 7.04
C ILE A 131 -1.64 -13.44 7.61
N ASN A 132 -1.76 -13.31 8.93
CA ASN A 132 -1.24 -12.15 9.64
C ASN A 132 0.29 -12.31 9.78
N PRO A 133 1.11 -11.46 9.15
CA PRO A 133 2.56 -11.59 9.24
C PRO A 133 3.12 -11.39 10.66
N GLU A 134 2.39 -10.74 11.57
CA GLU A 134 2.80 -10.50 12.95
C GLU A 134 2.49 -11.69 13.87
N GLN A 135 1.31 -12.27 13.74
CA GLN A 135 0.85 -13.39 14.58
C GLN A 135 1.23 -14.76 13.99
N MET A 136 1.61 -14.79 12.71
CA MET A 136 1.86 -16.00 11.91
C MET A 136 0.66 -16.96 11.79
N ASP A 137 -0.51 -16.52 12.24
CA ASP A 137 -1.76 -17.27 12.22
C ASP A 137 -2.64 -16.87 11.03
N ALA A 138 -3.55 -17.77 10.65
CA ALA A 138 -4.52 -17.52 9.60
C ALA A 138 -5.51 -16.43 10.03
N VAL A 139 -5.60 -15.36 9.24
CA VAL A 139 -6.69 -14.40 9.29
C VAL A 139 -7.79 -14.97 8.41
N LEU A 140 -8.72 -15.74 9.01
CA LEU A 140 -10.02 -16.12 8.46
C LEU A 140 -10.06 -16.17 6.91
N ASN A 141 -9.77 -17.30 6.24
CA ASN A 141 -9.79 -17.51 4.75
C ASN A 141 -10.52 -16.43 3.91
N THR A 142 -9.97 -15.21 3.82
CA THR A 142 -10.69 -14.02 3.35
C THR A 142 -10.60 -13.94 1.83
N PHE A 143 -9.54 -14.51 1.27
CA PHE A 143 -9.25 -14.57 -0.15
C PHE A 143 -9.10 -16.03 -0.57
N GLN A 144 -10.01 -16.53 -1.41
CA GLN A 144 -9.89 -17.85 -2.01
C GLN A 144 -9.31 -17.72 -3.42
N LEU A 145 -8.23 -18.45 -3.70
CA LEU A 145 -7.75 -18.66 -5.05
C LEU A 145 -8.53 -19.79 -5.69
N SER A 146 -9.10 -19.56 -6.87
CA SER A 146 -9.67 -20.61 -7.69
C SER A 146 -8.56 -21.58 -8.11
N THR A 147 -8.47 -22.73 -7.46
CA THR A 147 -7.55 -23.80 -7.84
C THR A 147 -8.01 -24.39 -9.17
N GLN A 148 -7.24 -24.19 -10.23
CA GLN A 148 -7.34 -25.05 -11.40
C GLN A 148 -6.79 -26.42 -11.01
N ASN A 149 -7.63 -27.44 -11.09
CA ASN A 149 -7.22 -28.84 -10.91
C ASN A 149 -6.19 -29.19 -11.98
N GLU A 150 -4.92 -29.30 -11.61
CA GLU A 150 -3.96 -30.10 -12.38
C GLU A 150 -4.33 -31.58 -12.17
N SER A 151 -5.06 -32.13 -13.13
CA SER A 151 -5.28 -33.58 -13.22
C SER A 151 -3.98 -34.27 -13.63
N ASN A 152 -3.40 -34.99 -12.66
CA ASN A 152 -2.53 -36.18 -12.70
C ASN A 152 -1.91 -36.64 -14.04
N GLY A 153 -0.60 -36.89 -13.97
CA GLY A 153 0.06 -38.05 -14.59
C GLY A 153 0.68 -38.93 -13.48
N ASP A 154 0.34 -40.23 -13.50
CA ASP A 154 0.56 -41.27 -12.49
C ASP A 154 2.01 -41.51 -12.02
N VAL A 155 2.20 -41.86 -10.73
CA VAL A 155 2.92 -43.08 -10.26
C VAL A 155 2.44 -43.51 -8.86
N ASN A 156 2.01 -44.77 -8.75
CA ASN A 156 1.60 -45.49 -7.53
C ASN A 156 2.74 -45.75 -6.53
N VAL A 157 2.51 -45.56 -5.22
CA VAL A 157 2.95 -46.49 -4.15
C VAL A 157 1.94 -46.50 -2.98
N THR A 158 1.53 -47.70 -2.61
CA THR A 158 0.63 -48.12 -1.52
C THR A 158 1.24 -47.96 -0.12
N VAL A 159 0.40 -47.68 0.90
CA VAL A 159 0.20 -48.44 2.16
C VAL A 159 -0.72 -47.63 3.12
N ALA A 160 -1.72 -48.32 3.71
CA ALA A 160 -2.81 -47.82 4.57
C ALA A 160 -2.50 -47.98 6.09
N PRO A 161 -3.48 -47.85 7.02
CA PRO A 161 -4.43 -46.76 7.32
C PRO A 161 -4.33 -46.29 8.80
N ASN A 162 -5.04 -45.23 9.20
CA ASN A 162 -5.78 -45.16 10.48
C ASN A 162 -6.63 -43.87 10.61
N SER A 163 -7.94 -44.06 10.86
CA SER A 163 -8.90 -43.30 11.72
C SER A 163 -8.84 -41.76 11.71
N GLU A 164 -9.88 -40.95 11.46
CA GLU A 164 -11.33 -40.92 11.75
C GLU A 164 -11.91 -39.65 11.03
N PRO A 165 -13.15 -39.18 11.27
CA PRO A 165 -14.45 -39.62 10.77
C PRO A 165 -15.06 -38.66 9.70
N ASN A 166 -16.07 -39.17 8.99
CA ASN A 166 -16.87 -38.48 7.97
C ASN A 166 -17.60 -37.23 8.49
N LEU A 167 -17.61 -36.15 7.70
CA LEU A 167 -18.81 -35.32 7.55
C LEU A 167 -18.91 -34.82 6.10
N SER A 168 -20.04 -35.14 5.48
CA SER A 168 -20.37 -35.02 4.07
C SER A 168 -20.37 -33.58 3.55
N THR A 169 -19.48 -33.30 2.59
CA THR A 169 -19.58 -32.19 1.63
C THR A 169 -20.60 -32.53 0.53
N GLN A 170 -21.66 -31.75 0.41
CA GLN A 170 -22.35 -31.58 -0.87
C GLN A 170 -21.77 -30.32 -1.53
N ASN A 171 -20.81 -30.55 -2.42
CA ASN A 171 -20.28 -29.56 -3.35
C ASN A 171 -21.33 -29.32 -4.43
N ASN A 172 -21.76 -28.08 -4.60
CA ASN A 172 -22.28 -27.60 -5.88
C ASN A 172 -21.36 -26.46 -6.34
N ASP A 173 -20.55 -26.80 -7.33
CA ASP A 173 -19.57 -25.98 -8.02
C ASP A 173 -20.21 -24.76 -8.72
N CYS A 174 -19.52 -23.62 -8.68
CA CYS A 174 -19.63 -22.57 -9.70
C CYS A 174 -18.27 -21.83 -9.84
N ASN A 175 -17.37 -22.42 -10.65
CA ASN A 175 -16.09 -21.84 -11.07
C ASN A 175 -16.26 -21.02 -12.36
N SER A 176 -16.43 -19.70 -12.26
CA SER A 176 -16.10 -18.75 -13.34
C SER A 176 -15.39 -17.52 -12.76
N PRO A 177 -14.29 -17.02 -13.37
CA PRO A 177 -13.57 -15.82 -12.89
C PRO A 177 -14.35 -14.52 -13.13
N GLU A 178 -15.39 -14.60 -13.96
CA GLU A 178 -16.38 -13.55 -14.18
C GLU A 178 -17.73 -14.07 -13.69
N MET A 179 -18.25 -13.46 -12.64
CA MET A 179 -19.54 -13.81 -12.07
C MET A 179 -20.60 -12.93 -12.70
N GLN A 180 -21.45 -13.50 -13.57
CA GLN A 180 -22.60 -12.76 -14.09
C GLN A 180 -23.65 -12.64 -12.99
N VAL A 181 -23.84 -11.42 -12.51
CA VAL A 181 -24.77 -11.12 -11.43
C VAL A 181 -25.91 -10.26 -11.96
N THR A 182 -27.14 -10.64 -11.64
CA THR A 182 -28.31 -9.81 -11.86
C THR A 182 -28.80 -9.31 -10.52
N ILE A 183 -28.60 -8.02 -10.22
CA ILE A 183 -29.08 -7.44 -8.97
C ILE A 183 -30.58 -7.22 -9.10
N THR A 184 -31.36 -7.91 -8.28
CA THR A 184 -32.81 -7.97 -8.35
C THR A 184 -33.47 -6.92 -7.44
N SER A 185 -32.85 -6.64 -6.30
CA SER A 185 -33.34 -5.63 -5.36
C SER A 185 -32.21 -5.08 -4.50
N MET A 186 -32.42 -3.88 -3.96
CA MET A 186 -31.49 -3.22 -3.05
C MET A 186 -32.24 -2.86 -1.77
N GLY A 187 -31.56 -3.00 -0.63
CA GLY A 187 -32.03 -2.52 0.66
C GLY A 187 -32.08 -0.99 0.69
N GLU A 188 -32.96 -0.46 1.52
CA GLU A 188 -33.28 0.97 1.56
C GLU A 188 -32.14 1.81 2.18
N ALA A 189 -31.45 1.28 3.18
CA ALA A 189 -30.42 2.00 3.93
C ALA A 189 -29.00 1.52 3.62
N TRP A 190 -28.07 2.47 3.61
CA TRP A 190 -26.64 2.20 3.78
C TRP A 190 -26.37 1.92 5.26
N PHE A 191 -25.41 1.05 5.55
CA PHE A 191 -24.94 0.77 6.90
C PHE A 191 -23.41 0.74 6.93
N SER A 192 -22.84 1.09 8.08
CA SER A 192 -21.41 1.09 8.30
C SER A 192 -20.98 -0.27 8.86
N TRP A 193 -20.11 -0.99 8.14
CA TRP A 193 -19.54 -2.25 8.58
C TRP A 193 -18.08 -2.06 8.97
N MET A 194 -17.75 -2.37 10.22
CA MET A 194 -16.40 -2.30 10.73
C MET A 194 -15.66 -3.59 10.37
N VAL A 195 -14.49 -3.47 9.74
CA VAL A 195 -13.70 -4.64 9.34
C VAL A 195 -13.19 -5.35 10.61
N PRO A 196 -13.53 -6.62 10.88
CA PRO A 196 -13.19 -7.28 12.14
C PRO A 196 -11.70 -7.32 12.45
N SER A 197 -10.86 -7.51 11.42
CA SER A 197 -9.40 -7.54 11.53
C SER A 197 -8.75 -6.15 11.50
N PHE A 198 -9.53 -5.09 11.23
CA PHE A 198 -9.09 -3.71 11.12
C PHE A 198 -10.16 -2.76 11.70
N PRO A 199 -10.33 -2.69 13.04
CA PRO A 199 -11.43 -2.00 13.71
C PRO A 199 -11.41 -0.46 13.61
N VAL A 200 -10.44 0.11 12.88
CA VAL A 200 -10.35 1.53 12.53
C VAL A 200 -10.90 1.84 11.14
N LEU A 201 -11.21 0.81 10.35
CA LEU A 201 -11.77 0.95 9.00
C LEU A 201 -13.24 0.53 9.00
N SER A 202 -14.10 1.46 8.58
CA SER A 202 -15.52 1.21 8.38
C SER A 202 -15.92 1.43 6.92
N ILE A 203 -16.57 0.44 6.32
CA ILE A 203 -17.01 0.48 4.92
C ILE A 203 -18.51 0.71 4.88
N SER A 204 -18.96 1.68 4.08
CA SER A 204 -20.39 1.94 3.87
C SER A 204 -20.96 0.95 2.85
N LEU A 205 -21.74 -0.01 3.34
CA LEU A 205 -22.32 -1.10 2.56
C LEU A 205 -23.84 -0.96 2.45
N ARG A 206 -24.42 -1.50 1.38
CA ARG A 206 -25.87 -1.62 1.22
C ARG A 206 -26.20 -3.06 0.86
N LYS A 207 -27.17 -3.64 1.57
CA LYS A 207 -27.66 -4.99 1.30
C LYS A 207 -28.33 -5.04 -0.07
N ILE A 208 -28.11 -6.12 -0.80
CA ILE A 208 -28.72 -6.38 -2.10
C ILE A 208 -29.17 -7.84 -2.16
N LYS A 209 -30.15 -8.11 -3.02
CA LYS A 209 -30.36 -9.47 -3.55
C LYS A 209 -29.87 -9.51 -4.98
N PHE A 210 -29.13 -10.56 -5.31
CA PHE A 210 -28.66 -10.77 -6.67
C PHE A 210 -28.84 -12.22 -7.06
N ARG A 211 -28.99 -12.45 -8.36
CA ARG A 211 -29.08 -13.75 -8.98
C ARG A 211 -27.78 -14.06 -9.69
N CYS A 212 -27.23 -15.23 -9.45
CA CYS A 212 -26.07 -15.75 -10.17
C CYS A 212 -26.33 -17.22 -10.50
N ASN A 213 -26.02 -17.64 -11.74
CA ASN A 213 -26.20 -19.02 -12.19
C ASN A 213 -27.61 -19.62 -11.95
N GLY A 214 -28.63 -18.75 -11.92
CA GLY A 214 -30.03 -19.15 -11.69
C GLY A 214 -30.47 -19.19 -10.22
N GLU A 215 -29.55 -18.99 -9.27
CA GLU A 215 -29.84 -18.99 -7.83
C GLU A 215 -29.80 -17.57 -7.24
N ASP A 216 -30.62 -17.33 -6.20
CA ASP A 216 -30.72 -16.04 -5.52
C ASP A 216 -29.85 -16.03 -4.25
N TYR A 217 -29.04 -14.97 -4.10
CA TYR A 217 -28.09 -14.80 -3.00
C TYR A 217 -28.27 -13.46 -2.30
N ASN A 218 -27.85 -13.42 -1.03
CA ASN A 218 -27.70 -12.19 -0.27
C ASN A 218 -26.32 -11.60 -0.52
N GLY A 219 -26.29 -10.31 -0.87
CA GLY A 219 -25.04 -9.61 -1.11
C GLY A 219 -25.02 -8.23 -0.49
N VAL A 220 -23.85 -7.60 -0.60
CA VAL A 220 -23.64 -6.21 -0.24
C VAL A 220 -22.77 -5.53 -1.29
N VAL A 221 -23.00 -4.24 -1.51
CA VAL A 221 -22.18 -3.40 -2.39
C VAL A 221 -21.65 -2.20 -1.62
N SER A 222 -20.47 -1.72 -1.99
CA SER A 222 -19.93 -0.44 -1.46
C SER A 222 -20.67 0.76 -2.06
N LYS A 223 -20.71 1.86 -1.31
CA LYS A 223 -21.19 3.17 -1.80
C LYS A 223 -20.51 3.60 -3.08
N ASP A 224 -19.24 3.26 -3.24
CA ASP A 224 -18.42 3.64 -4.40
C ASP A 224 -18.80 2.88 -5.68
N ALA A 225 -19.52 1.75 -5.57
CA ALA A 225 -19.84 0.91 -6.71
C ALA A 225 -21.00 1.46 -7.57
N ASN A 226 -21.75 2.46 -7.09
CA ASN A 226 -22.83 3.14 -7.82
C ASN A 226 -23.82 2.20 -8.56
N VAL A 227 -24.17 1.10 -7.90
CA VAL A 227 -24.92 0.00 -8.53
C VAL A 227 -26.43 0.23 -8.40
N LYS A 228 -27.19 -0.12 -9.46
CA LYS A 228 -28.67 -0.18 -9.48
C LYS A 228 -29.14 -1.60 -9.82
N PRO A 229 -30.42 -1.97 -9.63
CA PRO A 229 -30.93 -3.23 -10.15
C PRO A 229 -30.65 -3.36 -11.66
N GLY A 230 -30.04 -4.48 -12.07
CA GLY A 230 -29.50 -4.64 -13.41
C GLY A 230 -28.52 -5.80 -13.55
N GLN A 231 -28.04 -6.03 -14.77
CA GLN A 231 -27.06 -7.07 -15.09
C GLN A 231 -25.64 -6.52 -15.08
N TYR A 232 -24.75 -7.24 -14.41
CA TYR A 232 -23.36 -6.86 -14.27
C TYR A 232 -22.44 -8.07 -14.34
N THR A 233 -21.18 -7.79 -14.70
CA THR A 233 -20.07 -8.72 -14.52
C THR A 233 -19.31 -8.33 -13.26
N CYS A 234 -19.33 -9.23 -12.27
CA CYS A 234 -18.55 -9.06 -11.05
C CYS A 234 -17.19 -9.75 -11.21
N THR A 235 -16.11 -8.97 -11.11
CA THR A 235 -14.73 -9.45 -11.29
C THR A 235 -13.95 -9.55 -9.97
N SER A 236 -14.54 -9.08 -8.87
CA SER A 236 -13.96 -9.20 -7.53
C SER A 236 -15.07 -9.28 -6.48
N HIS A 237 -15.04 -10.32 -5.65
CA HIS A 237 -16.00 -10.55 -4.58
C HIS A 237 -15.37 -11.28 -3.39
N CYS A 238 -15.97 -11.17 -2.21
CA CYS A 238 -15.62 -11.98 -1.04
C CYS A 238 -16.88 -12.27 -0.19
N LYS A 239 -16.74 -13.11 0.84
CA LYS A 239 -17.82 -13.41 1.79
C LYS A 239 -17.55 -12.74 3.13
N ILE A 240 -18.58 -12.11 3.69
CA ILE A 240 -18.54 -11.53 5.04
C ILE A 240 -19.74 -12.02 5.85
N ASN A 241 -19.60 -12.02 7.18
CA ASN A 241 -20.70 -12.29 8.09
C ASN A 241 -21.18 -11.00 8.73
N ILE A 242 -22.50 -10.77 8.66
CA ILE A 242 -23.18 -9.66 9.31
C ILE A 242 -24.33 -10.26 10.09
N ASP A 243 -24.37 -10.04 11.41
CA ASP A 243 -25.45 -10.54 12.30
C ASP A 243 -25.71 -12.06 12.17
N ASN A 244 -24.64 -12.87 12.09
CA ASN A 244 -24.67 -14.33 11.87
C ASN A 244 -25.28 -14.79 10.53
N GLU A 245 -25.44 -13.90 9.56
CA GLU A 245 -25.80 -14.22 8.20
C GLU A 245 -24.62 -13.96 7.24
N GLU A 246 -24.42 -14.87 6.29
CA GLU A 246 -23.38 -14.75 5.26
C GLU A 246 -23.88 -13.85 4.10
N TYR A 247 -23.06 -12.86 3.73
CA TYR A 247 -23.29 -11.97 2.60
C TYR A 247 -22.11 -12.03 1.63
N THR A 248 -22.38 -11.98 0.34
CA THR A 248 -21.34 -11.82 -0.70
C THR A 248 -21.12 -10.33 -0.99
N VAL A 249 -19.91 -9.83 -0.75
CA VAL A 249 -19.52 -8.46 -1.13
C VAL A 249 -19.13 -8.44 -2.60
N LEU A 250 -19.74 -7.55 -3.39
CA LEU A 250 -19.39 -7.34 -4.79
C LEU A 250 -18.56 -6.05 -4.91
N TRP A 251 -17.24 -6.19 -5.11
CA TRP A 251 -16.29 -5.07 -5.09
C TRP A 251 -16.17 -4.33 -6.42
N VAL A 252 -16.10 -5.09 -7.52
CA VAL A 252 -15.95 -4.54 -8.88
C VAL A 252 -17.04 -5.10 -9.75
N VAL A 253 -17.95 -4.23 -10.16
CA VAL A 253 -19.20 -4.60 -10.83
C VAL A 253 -19.33 -3.76 -12.10
N LEU A 254 -19.17 -4.38 -13.27
CA LEU A 254 -19.19 -3.71 -14.58
C LEU A 254 -20.56 -3.87 -15.25
N SER A 255 -21.23 -2.75 -15.56
CA SER A 255 -22.53 -2.79 -16.26
C SER A 255 -22.36 -3.18 -17.72
N PHE A 256 -23.25 -4.02 -18.24
CA PHE A 256 -23.19 -4.53 -19.62
C PHE A 256 -23.37 -3.46 -20.72
N LEU A 257 -23.69 -2.21 -20.36
CA LEU A 257 -24.09 -1.15 -21.30
C LEU A 257 -22.98 -0.21 -21.78
N VAL A 258 -21.71 -0.41 -21.41
CA VAL A 258 -20.63 0.52 -21.82
C VAL A 258 -19.52 -0.20 -22.60
N CYS A 259 -19.90 -0.70 -23.78
CA CYS A 259 -19.04 -0.70 -24.94
C CYS A 259 -19.72 0.19 -25.98
N CYS A 260 -19.05 1.28 -26.35
CA CYS A 260 -19.41 2.30 -27.35
C CYS A 260 -19.92 3.65 -26.82
N SER A 261 -19.37 4.69 -27.48
CA SER A 261 -19.69 6.13 -27.50
C SER A 261 -19.19 7.02 -26.37
N LEU A 262 -18.19 7.83 -26.75
CA LEU A 262 -17.89 9.16 -26.24
C LEU A 262 -19.08 10.12 -26.44
N GLU A 263 -19.12 11.13 -25.57
CA GLU A 263 -19.56 12.52 -25.74
C GLU A 263 -20.62 13.04 -24.76
N GLN A 264 -20.46 14.34 -24.50
CA GLN A 264 -21.02 15.27 -23.51
C GLN A 264 -22.55 15.27 -23.41
N ASP A 265 -23.12 15.51 -22.21
CA ASP A 265 -23.60 16.84 -21.79
C ASP A 265 -24.36 16.81 -20.45
N ALA A 266 -24.52 18.00 -19.89
CA ALA A 266 -25.06 18.40 -18.59
C ALA A 266 -26.47 17.86 -18.22
N ASP A 267 -26.79 17.75 -16.92
CA ASP A 267 -27.47 18.82 -16.16
C ASP A 267 -28.20 18.32 -14.87
N HIS A 268 -28.21 19.22 -13.88
CA HIS A 268 -29.12 19.45 -12.75
C HIS A 268 -29.59 18.35 -11.76
N SER A 269 -29.07 18.52 -10.53
CA SER A 269 -29.75 18.60 -9.21
C SER A 269 -30.75 17.54 -8.76
N GLN A 270 -30.51 17.01 -7.56
CA GLN A 270 -31.36 17.28 -6.39
C GLN A 270 -30.64 16.90 -5.08
N GLU A 271 -30.63 17.85 -4.14
CA GLU A 271 -30.22 17.72 -2.75
C GLU A 271 -31.18 16.79 -2.00
N GLU A 272 -30.69 15.91 -1.11
CA GLU A 272 -31.38 15.58 0.13
C GLU A 272 -30.38 15.30 1.28
N THR A 273 -30.25 16.31 2.13
CA THR A 273 -30.08 16.31 3.59
C THR A 273 -29.29 15.17 4.25
N ASP A 274 -28.00 15.42 4.49
CA ASP A 274 -27.21 14.71 5.51
C ASP A 274 -27.68 15.10 6.91
N THR A 275 -27.95 14.10 7.75
CA THR A 275 -28.09 14.27 9.19
C THR A 275 -26.73 14.59 9.80
N ASP A 276 -26.59 15.82 10.29
CA ASP A 276 -25.40 16.36 10.92
C ASP A 276 -24.91 15.49 12.09
N PHE A 277 -23.75 14.86 11.90
CA PHE A 277 -22.91 14.38 12.99
C PHE A 277 -21.95 15.53 13.37
N GLU A 278 -22.33 16.35 14.36
CA GLU A 278 -21.48 17.42 14.91
C GLU A 278 -20.43 16.84 15.89
N GLY A 279 -19.47 16.07 15.36
CA GLY A 279 -18.30 15.62 16.11
C GLY A 279 -17.00 16.08 15.42
N PRO A 280 -15.91 16.37 16.16
CA PRO A 280 -14.62 16.63 15.53
C PRO A 280 -14.15 15.37 14.80
N HIS A 281 -14.05 15.46 13.47
CA HIS A 281 -13.52 14.40 12.62
C HIS A 281 -12.01 14.55 12.49
N THR A 282 -11.27 13.47 12.75
CA THR A 282 -9.81 13.42 12.56
C THR A 282 -9.50 12.61 11.32
N LEU A 283 -8.85 13.23 10.32
CA LEU A 283 -8.42 12.57 9.09
C LEU A 283 -6.89 12.54 9.03
N PRO A 284 -6.24 11.37 9.12
CA PRO A 284 -4.80 11.29 8.88
C PRO A 284 -4.52 11.51 7.39
N PHE A 285 -3.58 12.39 7.07
CA PHE A 285 -3.13 12.61 5.71
C PHE A 285 -1.60 12.77 5.66
N LYS A 286 -1.03 12.39 4.52
CA LYS A 286 0.39 12.56 4.24
C LYS A 286 0.66 13.93 3.63
N VAL A 287 1.69 14.61 4.11
CA VAL A 287 2.17 15.87 3.54
C VAL A 287 3.26 15.58 2.50
N MET A 288 3.02 16.02 1.28
CA MET A 288 3.90 15.82 0.13
C MET A 288 4.81 17.03 -0.09
N GLY A 289 5.99 16.80 -0.67
CA GLY A 289 6.93 17.87 -1.03
C GLY A 289 7.64 18.53 0.16
N THR A 290 7.62 17.90 1.34
CA THR A 290 8.38 18.30 2.54
C THR A 290 9.89 18.29 2.28
N CYS A 291 10.38 17.30 1.52
CA CYS A 291 11.79 17.17 1.17
C CYS A 291 12.27 18.11 0.04
N TYR A 292 11.37 18.89 -0.58
CA TYR A 292 11.68 19.64 -1.81
C TYR A 292 12.57 20.87 -1.58
N CYS A 293 12.61 21.40 -0.35
CA CYS A 293 13.44 22.56 -0.02
C CYS A 293 13.96 22.45 1.41
N SER A 294 15.23 22.80 1.63
CA SER A 294 15.83 22.85 2.97
C SER A 294 15.05 23.75 3.92
N SER A 295 14.50 24.88 3.44
CA SER A 295 13.67 25.75 4.29
C SER A 295 12.46 25.03 4.89
N ARG A 296 11.79 24.14 4.13
CA ARG A 296 10.66 23.33 4.62
C ARG A 296 11.10 22.34 5.68
N GLN A 297 12.24 21.69 5.45
CA GLN A 297 12.83 20.74 6.39
C GLN A 297 13.25 21.44 7.69
N ASP A 298 13.85 22.63 7.62
CA ASP A 298 14.25 23.40 8.79
C ASP A 298 13.03 23.79 9.66
N ILE A 299 11.89 24.10 9.04
CA ILE A 299 10.63 24.40 9.75
C ILE A 299 10.08 23.14 10.43
N LEU A 300 10.09 22.01 9.73
CA LEU A 300 9.63 20.73 10.28
C LEU A 300 10.53 20.27 11.44
N GLU A 301 11.85 20.41 11.31
CA GLU A 301 12.80 20.09 12.38
C GLU A 301 12.55 20.99 13.62
N LYS A 302 12.35 22.30 13.42
CA LYS A 302 11.99 23.21 14.52
C LYS A 302 10.65 22.84 15.17
N GLY A 303 9.65 22.48 14.38
CA GLY A 303 8.36 22.03 14.90
C GLY A 303 8.49 20.74 15.71
N TYR A 304 9.28 19.79 15.23
CA TYR A 304 9.58 18.53 15.93
C TYR A 304 10.24 18.81 17.30
N LEU A 305 11.27 19.66 17.33
CA LEU A 305 11.96 20.03 18.57
C LEU A 305 11.02 20.76 19.53
N ASN A 306 10.17 21.64 19.02
CA ASN A 306 9.17 22.33 19.83
C ASN A 306 8.21 21.35 20.51
N LEU A 307 7.67 20.36 19.79
CA LEU A 307 6.76 19.38 20.37
C LEU A 307 7.46 18.43 21.37
N ASN A 308 8.62 17.89 20.98
CA ASN A 308 9.23 16.75 21.69
C ASN A 308 10.25 17.16 22.75
N ASP A 309 11.02 18.22 22.50
CA ASP A 309 12.14 18.62 23.37
C ASP A 309 11.76 19.81 24.25
N TYR A 310 10.96 20.74 23.73
CA TYR A 310 10.59 21.98 24.43
C TYR A 310 9.15 21.99 24.97
N ASN A 311 8.32 21.00 24.64
CA ASN A 311 6.91 20.90 25.02
C ASN A 311 6.10 22.19 24.72
N ARG A 312 6.36 22.77 23.55
CA ARG A 312 5.71 23.96 23.01
C ARG A 312 4.66 23.57 21.97
N HIS A 313 3.61 24.38 21.88
CA HIS A 313 2.59 24.17 20.87
C HIS A 313 3.12 24.48 19.46
N VAL A 314 2.66 23.69 18.50
CA VAL A 314 2.85 23.92 17.08
C VAL A 314 1.47 24.00 16.44
N TYR A 315 1.29 24.96 15.56
CA TYR A 315 0.02 25.18 14.86
C TYR A 315 0.17 24.75 13.41
N ALA A 316 -0.88 24.17 12.82
CA ALA A 316 -0.92 23.96 11.38
C ALA A 316 -2.24 24.43 10.79
N LYS A 317 -2.15 24.93 9.57
CA LYS A 317 -3.28 25.37 8.76
C LYS A 317 -3.12 24.86 7.34
N LEU A 318 -4.23 24.85 6.62
CA LEU A 318 -4.30 24.43 5.23
C LEU A 318 -4.86 25.58 4.39
N GLU A 319 -4.31 25.82 3.21
CA GLU A 319 -4.76 26.90 2.30
C GLU A 319 -4.79 26.40 0.85
N GLU A 320 -5.84 26.75 0.09
CA GLU A 320 -5.93 26.45 -1.34
C GLU A 320 -4.95 27.33 -2.15
N GLU A 321 -4.23 26.77 -3.11
CA GLU A 321 -3.33 27.48 -4.04
C GLU A 321 -3.83 27.34 -5.50
N PRO A 322 -4.93 28.02 -5.90
CA PRO A 322 -5.50 27.89 -7.25
C PRO A 322 -4.56 28.41 -8.36
N GLU A 323 -3.59 29.26 -8.00
CA GLU A 323 -2.57 29.80 -8.90
C GLU A 323 -1.34 28.89 -9.04
N ASN A 324 -1.32 27.72 -8.39
CA ASN A 324 -0.21 26.80 -8.49
C ASN A 324 -0.07 26.27 -9.93
N ILE A 325 1.10 26.50 -10.53
CA ILE A 325 1.39 26.19 -11.93
C ILE A 325 1.33 24.71 -12.28
N THR A 326 1.50 23.84 -11.28
CA THR A 326 1.55 22.38 -11.47
C THR A 326 0.21 21.73 -11.16
N ASP A 327 -0.54 22.27 -10.19
CA ASP A 327 -1.83 21.74 -9.78
C ASP A 327 -2.74 22.86 -9.25
N ASN A 328 -3.67 23.33 -10.09
CA ASN A 328 -4.63 24.37 -9.71
C ASN A 328 -5.66 23.93 -8.66
N GLU A 329 -5.60 22.68 -8.21
CA GLU A 329 -6.38 22.14 -7.11
C GLU A 329 -5.55 21.90 -5.84
N ALA A 330 -4.30 22.37 -5.81
CA ALA A 330 -3.38 22.17 -4.70
C ALA A 330 -3.90 22.78 -3.40
N ILE A 331 -3.72 22.04 -2.31
CA ILE A 331 -3.95 22.50 -0.94
C ILE A 331 -2.61 22.47 -0.23
N ALA A 332 -2.08 23.64 0.09
CA ALA A 332 -0.82 23.82 0.78
C ALA A 332 -0.98 23.62 2.29
N VAL A 333 0.04 23.03 2.90
CA VAL A 333 0.15 22.81 4.34
C VAL A 333 1.14 23.80 4.92
N TYR A 334 0.71 24.54 5.94
CA TYR A 334 1.51 25.52 6.65
C TYR A 334 1.62 25.15 8.12
N ILE A 335 2.78 25.43 8.72
CA ILE A 335 3.04 25.25 10.14
C ILE A 335 3.53 26.57 10.73
N SER A 336 3.06 26.89 11.94
CA SER A 336 3.67 27.90 12.79
C SER A 336 4.40 27.25 13.96
N VAL A 337 5.66 27.65 14.14
CA VAL A 337 6.56 27.19 15.22
C VAL A 337 6.82 28.29 16.26
N ASP A 338 6.12 29.42 16.16
CA ASP A 338 6.15 30.47 17.16
C ASP A 338 5.12 30.21 18.28
N ASP A 339 5.35 30.80 19.45
CA ASP A 339 4.47 30.60 20.61
C ASP A 339 3.10 31.31 20.43
N CYS A 340 2.99 32.23 19.45
CA CYS A 340 1.80 33.04 19.18
C CYS A 340 0.91 32.49 18.06
N GLY A 341 1.41 31.60 17.22
CA GLY A 341 0.69 31.08 16.05
C GLY A 341 0.52 32.12 14.93
N ASP A 342 1.38 33.14 14.86
CA ASP A 342 1.20 34.28 13.95
C ASP A 342 2.00 34.11 12.64
N GLU A 343 3.16 33.43 12.70
CA GLU A 343 4.04 33.26 11.54
C GLU A 343 3.98 31.85 10.93
N PHE A 344 3.06 31.67 9.98
CA PHE A 344 2.92 30.42 9.24
C PHE A 344 3.87 30.28 8.07
N GLN A 345 4.55 29.14 8.01
CA GLN A 345 5.48 28.81 6.93
C GLN A 345 5.05 27.53 6.21
N LYS A 346 5.13 27.55 4.87
CA LYS A 346 4.70 26.43 4.03
C LYS A 346 5.67 25.26 4.19
N VAL A 347 5.14 24.08 4.50
CA VAL A 347 5.93 22.85 4.67
C VAL A 347 5.67 21.81 3.58
N GLY A 348 4.56 21.92 2.85
CA GLY A 348 4.25 20.97 1.78
C GLY A 348 2.84 21.12 1.24
N TYR A 349 2.33 20.03 0.67
CA TYR A 349 1.02 19.95 0.03
C TYR A 349 0.26 18.71 0.47
N ILE A 350 -1.06 18.76 0.45
CA ILE A 350 -1.90 17.58 0.54
C ILE A 350 -1.74 16.74 -0.74
N ALA A 351 -1.72 15.42 -0.61
CA ALA A 351 -1.73 14.51 -1.76
C ALA A 351 -2.95 14.78 -2.66
N LYS A 352 -2.75 14.81 -3.98
CA LYS A 352 -3.76 15.25 -4.96
C LYS A 352 -5.04 14.42 -4.89
N GLU A 353 -4.93 13.13 -4.60
CA GLU A 353 -6.05 12.21 -4.47
C GLU A 353 -6.99 12.59 -3.32
N LEU A 354 -6.47 13.32 -2.32
CA LEU A 354 -7.20 13.75 -1.13
C LEU A 354 -7.86 15.13 -1.28
N THR A 355 -7.40 15.96 -2.23
CA THR A 355 -7.91 17.34 -2.37
C THR A 355 -9.39 17.36 -2.73
N GLN A 356 -9.88 16.42 -3.55
CA GLN A 356 -11.30 16.29 -3.90
C GLN A 356 -12.22 16.07 -2.69
N TYR A 357 -11.73 15.43 -1.62
CA TYR A 357 -12.51 15.18 -0.40
C TYR A 357 -12.44 16.36 0.57
N LEU A 358 -11.33 17.10 0.58
CA LEU A 358 -11.15 18.25 1.47
C LEU A 358 -11.82 19.51 0.93
N LYS A 359 -11.82 19.74 -0.39
CA LYS A 359 -12.41 20.93 -1.03
C LYS A 359 -13.88 21.20 -0.64
N PRO A 360 -14.80 20.22 -0.62
CA PRO A 360 -16.16 20.43 -0.12
C PRO A 360 -16.20 20.90 1.33
N ILE A 361 -15.22 20.49 2.15
CA ILE A 361 -15.13 20.83 3.56
C ILE A 361 -14.57 22.24 3.75
N PHE A 362 -13.57 22.65 2.96
CA PHE A 362 -13.09 24.06 2.93
C PHE A 362 -14.22 25.04 2.61
N LYS A 363 -15.05 24.71 1.61
CA LYS A 363 -16.20 25.53 1.21
C LYS A 363 -17.25 25.70 2.31
N LYS A 364 -17.37 24.73 3.24
CA LYS A 364 -18.29 24.81 4.37
C LYS A 364 -17.71 25.52 5.60
N ASN A 365 -16.43 25.28 5.93
CA ASN A 365 -15.89 25.62 7.26
C ASN A 365 -14.76 26.67 7.27
N GLY A 366 -14.21 27.07 6.12
CA GLY A 366 -13.30 28.22 5.97
C GLY A 366 -11.89 28.09 6.59
N CYS A 367 -11.69 27.32 7.66
CA CYS A 367 -10.39 27.10 8.29
C CYS A 367 -10.35 25.77 9.06
N PHE A 368 -9.19 25.10 9.08
CA PHE A 368 -8.94 23.89 9.85
C PHE A 368 -7.87 24.15 10.91
N SER A 369 -8.18 23.83 12.17
CA SER A 369 -7.17 23.67 13.22
C SER A 369 -6.71 22.21 13.26
N VAL A 370 -5.43 21.96 13.01
CA VAL A 370 -4.84 20.62 13.08
C VAL A 370 -4.57 20.27 14.55
N GLN A 371 -5.15 19.16 15.03
CA GLN A 371 -4.92 18.69 16.41
C GLN A 371 -3.49 18.16 16.61
N HIS A 372 -3.00 18.22 17.85
CA HIS A 372 -1.64 17.80 18.25
C HIS A 372 -1.25 16.39 17.76
N SER A 373 -2.20 15.45 17.68
CA SER A 373 -1.95 14.08 17.20
C SER A 373 -1.65 14.00 15.70
N LEU A 374 -2.15 14.94 14.89
CA LEU A 374 -1.91 14.99 13.45
C LEU A 374 -0.53 15.54 13.12
N LEU A 375 0.00 16.44 13.96
CA LEU A 375 1.33 17.03 13.78
C LEU A 375 2.47 16.00 13.81
N HIS A 376 2.32 14.91 14.57
CA HIS A 376 3.28 13.79 14.58
C HIS A 376 3.41 13.04 13.24
N ASN A 377 2.43 13.15 12.34
CA ASN A 377 2.51 12.56 11.00
C ASN A 377 3.06 13.55 9.96
N ILE A 378 3.18 14.83 10.34
CA ILE A 378 3.68 15.91 9.50
C ILE A 378 5.16 16.22 9.81
N LEU A 379 5.50 16.24 11.11
CA LEU A 379 6.83 16.46 11.69
C LEU A 379 7.51 15.14 11.97
#